data_AF-A0A542AHQ9-F1
#
_entry.id   AF-A0A542AHQ9-F1
#
_cell.length_a   1.000
_cell.length_b   1.000
_cell.length_c   1.000
_cell.angle_alpha   90.00
_cell.angle_beta   90.00
_cell.angle_gamma   90.00
#
_symmetry.space_group_name_H-M   'P 1'
#
loop_
_entity.id
_entity.type
_entity.pdbx_description
1 polymer ?
#
loop_
_entity_poly.entity_id
_entity_poly.type
_entity_poly.pdbx_seq_one_letter_code
_entity_poly.pdbx_strand_id
1 'polypeptide(L)'
;MKKNKKNFWFIFFTVAILSFTLLYLGIKYLLGNPVTLQNIAAYIILSLIFGAVSSVLYLLQLKIMCFVFVLGLFVGYLDMFRTFLGSRSGWEDLAGLLSLFTWMAIGLCAGTVLQFLSYCYHKIRYRGKD
;
A
#
# COMPACT_ATOMS: atom_id res chain seq x y z
N MET A 1 6.34 14.18 -21.72
CA MET A 1 5.12 14.05 -20.88
C MET A 1 4.29 12.77 -21.08
N LYS A 2 4.09 12.26 -22.32
CA LYS A 2 3.26 11.04 -22.57
C LYS A 2 3.72 9.77 -21.83
N LYS A 3 5.04 9.53 -21.70
CA LYS A 3 5.60 8.31 -21.07
C LYS A 3 5.28 8.21 -19.57
N ASN A 4 5.31 9.33 -18.85
CA ASN A 4 4.99 9.37 -17.41
C ASN A 4 3.50 9.15 -17.14
N LYS A 5 2.61 9.63 -18.03
CA LYS A 5 1.17 9.38 -17.93
C LYS A 5 0.80 7.90 -18.11
N LYS A 6 1.47 7.18 -19.02
CA LYS A 6 1.24 5.74 -19.22
C LYS A 6 1.67 4.94 -17.98
N ASN A 7 2.82 5.26 -17.40
CA ASN A 7 3.32 4.59 -16.19
C ASN A 7 2.46 4.90 -14.95
N PHE A 8 1.92 6.11 -14.85
CA PHE A 8 0.96 6.48 -13.79
C PHE A 8 -0.26 5.55 -13.79
N TRP A 9 -0.93 5.43 -14.94
CA TRP A 9 -2.11 4.57 -15.06
C TRP A 9 -1.77 3.10 -14.85
N PHE A 10 -0.60 2.67 -15.33
CA PHE A 10 -0.13 1.31 -15.10
C PHE A 10 0.02 1.00 -13.60
N ILE A 11 0.75 1.82 -12.84
CA ILE A 11 0.92 1.61 -11.39
C ILE A 11 -0.43 1.69 -10.67
N PHE A 12 -1.29 2.62 -11.07
CA PHE A 12 -2.60 2.82 -10.46
C PHE A 12 -3.44 1.55 -10.56
N PHE A 13 -3.60 1.03 -11.78
CA PHE A 13 -4.40 -0.17 -12.00
C PHE A 13 -3.73 -1.41 -11.42
N THR A 14 -2.41 -1.55 -11.50
CA THR A 14 -1.71 -2.69 -10.91
C THR A 14 -1.93 -2.76 -9.40
N VAL A 15 -1.70 -1.65 -8.68
CA VAL A 15 -1.87 -1.64 -7.22
C VAL A 15 -3.34 -1.77 -6.84
N ALA A 16 -4.26 -1.09 -7.54
CA ALA A 16 -5.70 -1.19 -7.23
C ALA A 16 -6.26 -2.59 -7.47
N ILE A 17 -6.00 -3.20 -8.64
CA ILE A 17 -6.50 -4.55 -8.96
C ILE A 17 -5.92 -5.58 -7.99
N LEU A 18 -4.61 -5.49 -7.70
CA LEU A 18 -3.96 -6.41 -6.76
C LEU A 18 -4.54 -6.24 -5.34
N SER A 19 -4.68 -5.00 -4.88
CA SER A 19 -5.23 -4.68 -3.56
C SER A 19 -6.67 -5.16 -3.39
N PHE A 20 -7.51 -4.94 -4.41
CA PHE A 20 -8.88 -5.42 -4.42
C PHE A 20 -8.93 -6.95 -4.36
N THR A 21 -8.12 -7.61 -5.17
CA THR A 21 -8.05 -9.09 -5.22
C THR A 21 -7.63 -9.66 -3.86
N LEU A 22 -6.63 -9.06 -3.21
CA LEU A 22 -6.14 -9.50 -1.90
C LEU A 22 -7.16 -9.25 -0.80
N LEU A 23 -7.85 -8.09 -0.79
CA LEU A 23 -8.93 -7.80 0.17
C LEU A 23 -10.10 -8.77 0.01
N TYR A 24 -10.56 -8.97 -1.23
CA TYR A 24 -11.64 -9.89 -1.54
C TYR A 24 -11.27 -11.32 -1.12
N LEU A 25 -10.05 -11.76 -1.40
CA LEU A 25 -9.57 -13.09 -1.01
C LEU A 25 -9.51 -13.24 0.51
N GLY A 26 -8.92 -12.25 1.19
CA GLY A 26 -8.83 -12.18 2.64
C GLY A 26 -10.18 -12.33 3.33
N ILE A 27 -11.13 -11.48 2.99
CA ILE A 27 -12.40 -11.46 3.72
C ILE A 27 -13.31 -12.63 3.31
N LYS A 28 -13.39 -12.96 2.02
CA LYS A 28 -14.30 -14.02 1.57
C LYS A 28 -13.80 -15.41 1.93
N TYR A 29 -12.54 -15.71 1.64
CA TYR A 29 -12.03 -17.09 1.72
C TYR A 29 -11.30 -17.38 3.01
N LEU A 30 -10.52 -16.43 3.55
CA LEU A 30 -9.77 -16.65 4.79
C LEU A 30 -10.65 -16.40 6.02
N LEU A 31 -11.36 -15.28 6.03
CA LEU A 31 -12.24 -14.91 7.15
C LEU A 31 -13.60 -15.63 7.11
N GLY A 32 -14.03 -16.11 5.93
CA GLY A 32 -15.31 -16.79 5.75
C GLY A 32 -16.54 -15.88 5.89
N ASN A 33 -16.34 -14.56 5.91
CA ASN A 33 -17.41 -13.59 6.13
C ASN A 33 -18.29 -13.44 4.87
N PRO A 34 -19.61 -13.26 5.01
CA PRO A 34 -20.49 -13.03 3.88
C PRO A 34 -20.11 -11.70 3.21
N VAL A 35 -19.88 -11.78 1.90
CA VAL A 35 -19.53 -10.60 1.10
C VAL A 35 -20.80 -9.85 0.74
N THR A 36 -21.11 -8.81 1.50
CA THR A 36 -22.22 -7.89 1.21
C THR A 36 -21.84 -6.87 0.14
N LEU A 37 -22.83 -6.27 -0.53
CA LEU A 37 -22.62 -5.18 -1.48
C LEU A 37 -21.86 -3.99 -0.86
N GLN A 38 -22.14 -3.67 0.41
CA GLN A 38 -21.47 -2.61 1.15
C GLN A 38 -19.98 -2.90 1.34
N ASN A 39 -19.63 -4.15 1.65
CA ASN A 39 -18.24 -4.57 1.82
C ASN A 39 -17.46 -4.52 0.50
N ILE A 40 -18.09 -4.96 -0.61
CA ILE A 40 -17.48 -4.86 -1.95
C ILE A 40 -17.16 -3.41 -2.28
N ALA A 41 -18.10 -2.49 -2.04
CA ALA A 41 -17.88 -1.07 -2.28
C ALA A 41 -16.69 -0.53 -1.45
N ALA A 42 -16.58 -0.93 -0.18
CA ALA A 42 -15.46 -0.55 0.68
C ALA A 42 -14.11 -1.07 0.12
N TYR A 43 -14.04 -2.30 -0.36
CA TYR A 43 -12.81 -2.86 -0.94
C TYR A 43 -12.41 -2.14 -2.23
N ILE A 44 -13.38 -1.80 -3.08
CA ILE A 44 -13.14 -1.01 -4.29
C ILE A 44 -12.58 0.37 -3.91
N ILE A 45 -13.24 1.08 -3.01
CA ILE A 45 -12.79 2.42 -2.60
C ILE A 45 -11.37 2.35 -2.01
N LEU A 46 -11.12 1.41 -1.10
CA LEU A 46 -9.83 1.28 -0.44
C LEU A 46 -8.71 0.93 -1.44
N SER A 47 -8.97 -0.01 -2.34
CA SER A 47 -8.00 -0.38 -3.38
C SER A 47 -7.70 0.77 -4.35
N LEU A 48 -8.70 1.58 -4.71
CA LEU A 48 -8.51 2.78 -5.51
C LEU A 48 -7.67 3.83 -4.77
N ILE A 49 -7.86 3.98 -3.46
CA ILE A 49 -7.04 4.88 -2.62
C ILE A 49 -5.57 4.41 -2.66
N PHE A 50 -5.29 3.13 -2.46
CA PHE A 50 -3.91 2.61 -2.51
C PHE A 50 -3.29 2.77 -3.89
N GLY A 51 -4.06 2.54 -4.95
CA GLY A 51 -3.64 2.83 -6.33
C GLY A 51 -3.33 4.30 -6.54
N ALA A 52 -4.20 5.20 -6.07
CA ALA A 52 -4.04 6.65 -6.20
C ALA A 52 -2.78 7.13 -5.48
N VAL A 53 -2.58 6.73 -4.22
CA VAL A 53 -1.41 7.11 -3.42
C VAL A 53 -0.12 6.65 -4.10
N SER A 54 -0.03 5.38 -4.50
CA SER A 54 1.14 4.83 -5.19
C SER A 54 1.47 5.62 -6.47
N SER A 55 0.45 5.94 -7.25
CA SER A 55 0.64 6.62 -8.53
C SER A 55 0.96 8.10 -8.38
N VAL A 56 0.42 8.77 -7.36
CA VAL A 56 0.81 10.15 -7.01
C VAL A 56 2.27 10.19 -6.56
N LEU A 57 2.71 9.27 -5.69
CA LEU A 57 4.11 9.17 -5.27
C LEU A 57 5.04 8.96 -6.47
N TYR A 58 4.62 8.14 -7.44
CA TYR A 58 5.37 7.96 -8.69
C TYR A 58 5.42 9.23 -9.55
N LEU A 59 4.31 9.98 -9.68
CA LEU A 59 4.29 11.25 -10.42
C LEU A 59 5.20 12.31 -9.81
N LEU A 60 5.25 12.36 -8.47
CA LEU A 60 6.15 13.23 -7.72
C LEU A 60 7.63 12.80 -7.81
N GLN A 61 7.93 11.73 -8.56
CA GLN A 61 9.26 11.14 -8.70
C GLN A 61 9.87 10.64 -7.37
N LEU A 62 9.04 10.42 -6.35
CA LEU A 62 9.44 9.91 -5.03
C LEU A 62 9.58 8.37 -5.10
N LYS A 63 10.51 7.89 -5.92
CA LYS A 63 10.65 6.46 -6.25
C LYS A 63 10.91 5.60 -5.02
N ILE A 64 11.74 6.07 -4.09
CA ILE A 64 12.06 5.32 -2.86
C ILE A 64 10.81 5.22 -1.99
N MET A 65 10.12 6.35 -1.78
CA MET A 65 8.88 6.38 -1.02
C MET A 65 7.79 5.50 -1.62
N CYS A 66 7.61 5.56 -2.95
CA CYS A 66 6.65 4.70 -3.67
C CYS A 66 6.96 3.21 -3.48
N PHE A 67 8.24 2.83 -3.55
CA PHE A 67 8.65 1.44 -3.38
C PHE A 67 8.41 0.95 -1.93
N VAL A 68 8.82 1.75 -0.93
CA VAL A 68 8.64 1.41 0.48
C VAL A 68 7.15 1.36 0.86
N PHE A 69 6.34 2.25 0.28
CA PHE A 69 4.87 2.22 0.45
C PHE A 69 4.26 0.92 -0.07
N VAL A 70 4.60 0.51 -1.29
CA VAL A 70 4.09 -0.74 -1.90
C VAL A 70 4.56 -1.97 -1.12
N LEU A 71 5.80 -1.97 -0.62
CA LEU A 71 6.29 -3.01 0.29
C LEU A 71 5.52 -3.03 1.61
N GLY A 72 5.23 -1.87 2.19
CA GLY A 72 4.40 -1.75 3.39
C GLY A 72 3.00 -2.34 3.19
N LEU A 73 2.35 -2.04 2.06
CA LEU A 73 1.09 -2.67 1.69
C LEU A 73 1.22 -4.19 1.59
N PHE A 74 2.26 -4.68 0.91
CA PHE A 74 2.49 -6.12 0.76
C PHE A 74 2.66 -6.83 2.11
N VAL A 75 3.48 -6.28 3.01
CA VAL A 75 3.66 -6.81 4.38
C VAL A 75 2.35 -6.72 5.17
N GLY A 76 1.62 -5.62 5.05
CA GLY A 76 0.31 -5.45 5.68
C GLY A 76 -0.71 -6.50 5.25
N TYR A 77 -0.73 -6.86 3.96
CA TYR A 77 -1.58 -7.96 3.49
C TYR A 77 -1.18 -9.31 4.07
N LEU A 78 0.12 -9.61 4.15
CA LEU A 78 0.59 -10.85 4.76
C LEU A 78 0.21 -10.94 6.25
N ASP A 79 0.33 -9.84 6.97
CA ASP A 79 0.00 -9.77 8.39
C ASP A 79 -1.51 -9.83 8.63
N MET A 80 -2.31 -9.18 7.77
CA MET A 80 -3.76 -9.33 7.74
C MET A 80 -4.17 -10.80 7.54
N PHE A 81 -3.59 -11.50 6.56
CA PHE A 81 -3.90 -12.91 6.31
C PHE A 81 -3.49 -13.81 7.48
N ARG A 82 -2.34 -13.54 8.10
CA ARG A 82 -1.93 -14.25 9.33
C ARG A 82 -2.91 -14.04 10.47
N THR A 83 -3.44 -12.82 10.62
CA THR A 83 -4.43 -12.49 11.65
C THR A 83 -5.75 -13.20 11.40
N PHE A 84 -6.21 -13.26 10.15
CA PHE A 84 -7.44 -13.98 9.77
C PHE A 84 -7.33 -15.50 9.98
N LEU A 85 -6.14 -16.06 9.80
CA LEU A 85 -5.84 -17.47 10.11
C LEU A 85 -5.60 -17.70 11.62
N GLY A 86 -5.42 -16.64 12.38
CA GLY A 86 -5.13 -16.62 13.81
C GLY A 86 -6.36 -16.79 14.70
N SER A 87 -6.19 -16.53 15.99
CA SER A 87 -7.14 -16.78 17.10
C SER A 87 -8.62 -16.48 16.80
N ARG A 88 -9.51 -17.39 17.20
CA ARG A 88 -10.99 -17.28 17.16
C ARG A 88 -11.56 -16.36 18.25
N SER A 89 -11.06 -15.14 18.36
CA SER A 89 -11.53 -14.18 19.37
C SER A 89 -12.73 -13.34 18.91
N GLY A 90 -13.13 -13.43 17.63
CA GLY A 90 -14.20 -12.64 17.02
C GLY A 90 -13.79 -11.22 16.61
N TRP A 91 -12.49 -10.88 16.79
CA TRP A 91 -11.91 -9.57 16.48
C TRP A 91 -10.98 -9.61 15.27
N GLU A 92 -10.83 -10.77 14.65
CA GLU A 92 -9.92 -11.03 13.55
C GLU A 92 -10.14 -10.10 12.34
N ASP A 93 -11.39 -9.76 12.01
CA ASP A 93 -11.73 -8.83 10.92
C ASP A 93 -11.10 -7.45 11.16
N LEU A 94 -11.43 -6.87 12.31
CA LEU A 94 -10.96 -5.55 12.70
C LEU A 94 -9.44 -5.53 12.88
N ALA A 95 -8.88 -6.53 13.56
CA ALA A 95 -7.45 -6.64 13.82
C ALA A 95 -6.66 -6.79 12.51
N GLY A 96 -7.13 -7.61 11.57
CA GLY A 96 -6.48 -7.79 10.28
C GLY A 96 -6.52 -6.51 9.43
N LEU A 97 -7.66 -5.84 9.35
CA LEU A 97 -7.77 -4.56 8.64
C LEU A 97 -6.92 -3.47 9.29
N LEU A 98 -6.89 -3.40 10.62
CA LEU A 98 -6.07 -2.44 11.36
C LEU A 98 -4.57 -2.68 11.15
N SER A 99 -4.15 -3.95 11.07
CA SER A 99 -2.77 -4.30 10.72
C SER A 99 -2.40 -3.79 9.32
N LEU A 100 -3.28 -4.00 8.33
CA LEU A 100 -3.07 -3.48 6.98
C LEU A 100 -2.89 -1.95 6.98
N PHE A 101 -3.75 -1.22 7.70
CA PHE A 101 -3.62 0.24 7.84
C PHE A 101 -2.35 0.67 8.57
N THR A 102 -1.93 -0.10 9.56
CA THR A 102 -0.72 0.17 10.34
C THR A 102 0.53 0.02 9.48
N TRP A 103 0.66 -1.09 8.75
CA TRP A 103 1.77 -1.32 7.84
C TRP A 103 1.78 -0.33 6.66
N MET A 104 0.60 0.07 6.19
CA MET A 104 0.46 1.13 5.20
C MET A 104 0.99 2.47 5.71
N ALA A 105 0.61 2.88 6.93
CA ALA A 105 1.11 4.09 7.57
C ALA A 105 2.62 4.04 7.81
N ILE A 106 3.13 2.92 8.31
CA ILE A 106 4.58 2.69 8.50
C ILE A 106 5.30 2.81 7.14
N GLY A 107 4.77 2.20 6.08
CA GLY A 107 5.33 2.29 4.74
C GLY A 107 5.43 3.73 4.22
N LEU A 108 4.40 4.56 4.45
CA LEU A 108 4.43 5.99 4.11
C LEU A 108 5.46 6.76 4.95
N CYS A 109 5.45 6.59 6.27
CA CYS A 109 6.37 7.29 7.16
C CYS A 109 7.82 6.90 6.90
N ALA A 110 8.13 5.61 6.87
CA ALA A 110 9.46 5.09 6.58
C ALA A 110 9.92 5.50 5.18
N GLY A 111 9.03 5.41 4.18
CA GLY A 111 9.32 5.86 2.82
C GLY A 111 9.68 7.35 2.75
N THR A 112 8.98 8.19 3.51
CA THR A 112 9.27 9.63 3.60
C THR A 112 10.64 9.88 4.22
N VAL A 113 10.95 9.24 5.34
CA VAL A 113 12.25 9.37 6.01
C VAL A 113 13.39 8.93 5.09
N LEU A 114 13.26 7.76 4.45
CA LEU A 114 14.29 7.24 3.54
C LEU A 114 14.49 8.13 2.32
N GLN A 115 13.40 8.65 1.74
CA GLN A 115 13.45 9.57 0.61
C GLN A 115 14.13 10.89 1.01
N PHE A 116 13.86 11.41 2.21
CA PHE A 116 14.49 12.62 2.74
C PHE A 116 16.00 12.42 2.98
N LEU A 117 16.38 11.32 3.63
CA LEU A 117 17.79 10.97 3.87
C LEU A 117 18.58 10.82 2.56
N SER A 118 17.99 10.16 1.56
CA SER A 118 18.62 10.02 0.23
C SER A 118 18.84 11.39 -0.43
N TYR A 119 17.86 12.30 -0.34
CA TYR A 119 18.00 13.65 -0.85
C TYR A 119 19.12 14.43 -0.15
N CYS A 120 19.17 14.40 1.19
CA CYS A 120 20.24 15.03 1.96
C CYS A 120 21.63 14.48 1.60
N TYR A 121 21.76 13.15 1.49
CA TYR A 121 23.03 12.50 1.12
C TYR A 121 23.54 12.96 -0.25
N HIS A 122 22.67 12.98 -1.27
CA HIS A 122 23.04 13.44 -2.59
C HIS A 122 23.43 14.93 -2.60
N LYS A 123 22.72 15.77 -1.84
CA LYS A 123 23.01 17.20 -1.75
C LYS A 123 24.37 17.49 -1.10
N ILE A 124 24.73 16.75 -0.04
CA ILE A 124 26.02 16.89 0.64
C ILE A 124 27.17 16.42 -0.26
N ARG A 125 27.00 15.27 -0.94
CA ARG A 125 28.03 14.70 -1.81
C ARG A 125 28.36 15.57 -3.03
N TYR A 126 27.38 16.29 -3.57
CA TYR A 126 27.62 17.21 -4.70
C TYR A 126 28.37 18.48 -4.27
N ARG A 127 28.12 19.00 -3.07
CA ARG A 127 28.83 20.18 -2.54
C ARG A 127 30.31 19.95 -2.18
N GLY A 128 30.77 18.71 -2.09
CA GLY A 128 32.17 18.38 -1.82
C GLY A 128 33.04 18.18 -3.07
N LYS A 129 32.50 18.45 -4.27
CA LYS A 129 33.20 18.33 -5.55
C LYS A 129 33.41 19.67 -6.28
N ASP A 130 32.96 20.77 -5.68
CA ASP A 130 33.27 22.14 -6.07
C ASP A 130 34.39 22.67 -5.17
#